data_AF-A0A2K0JKN4-F1
#
_entry.id   AF-A0A2K0JKN4-F1
#
_cell.length_a   1.000
_cell.length_b   1.000
_cell.length_c   1.000
_cell.angle_alpha   90.00
_cell.angle_beta   90.00
_cell.angle_gamma   90.00
#
_symmetry.space_group_name_H-M   'P 1'
#
loop_
_entity.id
_entity.type
_entity.pdbx_description
1 polymer ?
#
loop_
_entity_poly.entity_id
_entity_poly.type
_entity_poly.pdbx_seq_one_letter_code
_entity_poly.pdbx_strand_id
1 'polypeptide(L)'
;MVWRPALWFSGTSLSAYWYITHFVAIAVGMVGCWSLAKCLSGSERLAWLALFTLNLSGIINFDIISYNDNYLLVMLWPWMLLFFYYAITRHAGWWLAFAITAGLASMAKYSTLAFVGSAFIATIAVPKIRVCYHQPLFYLALIAGLAIIAPNLAWLWEHNFVAFHWVDIQIKRQFNPALFIKLLSIYYPLLFLWWILRRNHIQLRWPADTNKRVLLLVSLMPLFPICLWFLFHHGGRLTEWLQPFFILAPALLVGCVATPNVQPTRGTCITLTIGTAALVLLGYSTVMVSNVANAGQKMSGIIPFSQKVDQLWYQRYGTPLRLVGGEHISDWLLFYAPSRPKTITPWSNSTEPNIYNAEIRYADIARFGALLIGDSVKNCTDTSFSKALTQWPQIKLDAISQITFHQDKQHKGYPLCIGFVRPE
;
A
#
# COMPACT_ATOMS: atom_id res chain seq x y z
N MET A 1 16.43 12.13 -15.17
CA MET A 1 17.16 11.70 -13.96
C MET A 1 16.20 10.88 -13.12
N VAL A 2 16.17 9.55 -13.33
CA VAL A 2 15.16 8.66 -12.74
C VAL A 2 15.72 8.08 -11.44
N TRP A 3 15.02 8.31 -10.34
CA TRP A 3 15.32 7.72 -9.04
C TRP A 3 15.20 6.18 -9.18
N ARG A 4 16.31 5.47 -9.05
CA ARG A 4 16.38 4.00 -9.26
C ARG A 4 16.96 3.27 -8.03
N PRO A 5 16.25 3.23 -6.89
CA PRO A 5 16.76 2.55 -5.69
C PRO A 5 17.01 1.04 -5.90
N ALA A 6 16.17 0.36 -6.68
CA ALA A 6 16.26 -1.09 -6.88
C ALA A 6 17.29 -1.55 -7.94
N LEU A 7 17.88 -0.63 -8.74
CA LEU A 7 18.88 -1.00 -9.77
C LEU A 7 20.33 -0.87 -9.29
N TRP A 8 20.57 -0.23 -8.14
CA TRP A 8 21.91 -0.08 -7.58
C TRP A 8 22.33 -1.29 -6.75
N PHE A 9 21.36 -2.06 -6.26
CA PHE A 9 21.62 -3.34 -5.59
C PHE A 9 21.49 -4.49 -6.60
N SER A 10 22.44 -4.59 -7.52
CA SER A 10 22.52 -5.71 -8.47
C SER A 10 22.64 -7.08 -7.78
N GLY A 11 23.14 -7.11 -6.54
CA GLY A 11 23.35 -8.33 -5.75
C GLY A 11 22.24 -8.70 -4.74
N THR A 12 21.28 -7.81 -4.42
CA THR A 12 20.21 -8.17 -3.48
C THR A 12 19.01 -8.76 -4.22
N SER A 13 18.40 -9.82 -3.67
CA SER A 13 17.14 -10.31 -4.22
C SER A 13 16.06 -9.23 -4.10
N LEU A 14 15.29 -9.01 -5.17
CA LEU A 14 14.21 -8.01 -5.18
C LEU A 14 13.21 -8.28 -4.05
N SER A 15 12.95 -9.56 -3.74
CA SER A 15 12.10 -9.95 -2.62
C SER A 15 12.63 -9.46 -1.27
N ALA A 16 13.94 -9.58 -1.02
CA ALA A 16 14.54 -9.08 0.23
C ALA A 16 14.50 -7.54 0.28
N TYR A 17 14.78 -6.87 -0.84
CA TYR A 17 14.67 -5.41 -0.92
C TYR A 17 13.26 -4.92 -0.57
N TRP A 18 12.23 -5.50 -1.20
CA TRP A 18 10.84 -5.15 -0.94
C TRP A 18 10.42 -5.48 0.50
N TYR A 19 10.84 -6.63 1.02
CA TYR A 19 10.58 -7.00 2.42
C TYR A 19 11.19 -5.97 3.39
N ILE A 20 12.48 -5.69 3.26
CA ILE A 20 13.19 -4.78 4.18
C ILE A 20 12.60 -3.37 4.09
N THR A 21 12.44 -2.82 2.89
CA THR A 21 11.91 -1.46 2.72
C THR A 21 10.50 -1.31 3.29
N HIS A 22 9.66 -2.31 3.08
CA HIS A 22 8.30 -2.36 3.63
C HIS A 22 8.27 -2.29 5.16
N PHE A 23 9.01 -3.17 5.84
CA PHE A 23 9.02 -3.20 7.31
C PHE A 23 9.76 -2.01 7.94
N VAL A 24 10.80 -1.49 7.27
CA VAL A 24 11.46 -0.24 7.69
C VAL A 24 10.49 0.93 7.65
N ALA A 25 9.69 1.05 6.58
CA ALA A 25 8.69 2.11 6.47
C ALA A 25 7.60 1.99 7.56
N ILE A 26 7.12 0.78 7.85
CA ILE A 26 6.19 0.55 8.97
C ILE A 26 6.84 0.98 10.30
N ALA A 27 8.09 0.59 10.55
CA ALA A 27 8.81 0.97 11.77
C ALA A 27 8.94 2.49 11.91
N VAL A 28 9.24 3.21 10.82
CA VAL A 28 9.24 4.68 10.80
C VAL A 28 7.87 5.25 11.14
N GLY A 29 6.78 4.68 10.62
CA GLY A 29 5.41 5.06 10.97
C GLY A 29 5.07 4.82 12.43
N MET A 30 5.48 3.67 12.97
CA MET A 30 5.34 3.33 14.38
C MET A 30 6.08 4.34 15.29
N VAL A 31 7.30 4.73 14.94
CA VAL A 31 8.04 5.79 15.65
C VAL A 31 7.29 7.13 15.57
N GLY A 32 6.69 7.44 14.43
CA GLY A 32 5.82 8.62 14.28
C GLY A 32 4.59 8.56 15.18
N CYS A 33 3.93 7.41 15.29
CA CYS A 33 2.79 7.18 16.18
C CYS A 33 3.20 7.37 17.66
N TRP A 34 4.32 6.79 18.07
CA TRP A 34 4.88 6.99 19.41
C TRP A 34 5.20 8.47 19.69
N SER A 35 5.84 9.15 18.73
CA SER A 35 6.21 10.57 18.86
C SER A 35 4.98 11.47 18.98
N LEU A 36 3.96 11.20 18.18
CA LEU A 36 2.65 11.85 18.26
C LEU A 36 1.99 11.58 19.62
N ALA A 37 1.93 10.34 20.06
CA ALA A 37 1.33 9.98 21.35
C ALA A 37 2.05 10.65 22.53
N LYS A 38 3.39 10.68 22.51
CA LYS A 38 4.22 11.37 23.51
C LYS A 38 3.93 12.87 23.52
N CYS A 39 3.81 13.47 22.33
CA CYS A 39 3.48 14.89 22.20
C CYS A 39 2.07 15.22 22.73
N LEU A 40 1.07 14.38 22.44
CA LEU A 40 -0.32 14.65 22.82
C LEU A 40 -0.61 14.38 24.29
N SER A 41 -0.02 13.32 24.86
CA SER A 41 -0.25 12.93 26.25
C SER A 41 0.74 13.57 27.23
N GLY A 42 1.90 14.02 26.77
CA GLY A 42 3.01 14.43 27.65
C GLY A 42 3.62 13.27 28.44
N SER A 43 3.25 12.02 28.15
CA SER A 43 3.72 10.83 28.86
C SER A 43 4.39 9.84 27.93
N GLU A 44 5.60 9.45 28.31
CA GLU A 44 6.33 8.39 27.63
C GLU A 44 5.67 7.01 27.80
N ARG A 45 5.08 6.73 28.96
CA ARG A 45 4.43 5.42 29.20
C ARG A 45 3.17 5.27 28.37
N LEU A 46 2.38 6.34 28.24
CA LEU A 46 1.21 6.33 27.37
C LEU A 46 1.60 6.26 25.89
N ALA A 47 2.73 6.88 25.50
CA ALA A 47 3.26 6.75 24.15
C ALA A 47 3.68 5.32 23.81
N TRP A 48 4.38 4.64 24.73
CA TRP A 48 4.71 3.21 24.59
C TRP A 48 3.44 2.35 24.52
N LEU A 49 2.46 2.62 25.38
CA LEU A 49 1.18 1.90 25.34
C LEU A 49 0.44 2.08 24.01
N ALA A 50 0.42 3.29 23.44
CA ALA A 50 -0.16 3.56 22.12
C ALA A 50 0.57 2.79 21.02
N LEU A 51 1.92 2.82 21.03
CA LEU A 51 2.75 2.06 20.10
C LEU A 51 2.46 0.56 20.19
N PHE A 52 2.44 0.00 21.40
CA PHE A 52 2.24 -1.43 21.60
C PHE A 52 0.84 -1.90 21.24
N THR A 53 -0.16 -1.02 21.35
CA THR A 53 -1.52 -1.29 20.86
C THR A 53 -1.55 -1.61 19.36
N LEU A 54 -0.59 -1.09 18.57
CA LEU A 54 -0.49 -1.42 17.15
C LEU A 54 -0.15 -2.90 16.91
N ASN A 55 0.58 -3.55 17.82
CA ASN A 55 0.88 -4.99 17.72
C ASN A 55 -0.38 -5.85 17.87
N LEU A 56 -1.44 -5.33 18.47
CA LEU A 56 -2.71 -6.05 18.54
C LEU A 56 -3.48 -5.99 17.22
N SER A 57 -3.07 -5.18 16.24
CA SER A 57 -3.83 -4.93 15.03
C SER A 57 -3.59 -5.97 13.94
N GLY A 58 -4.68 -6.52 13.40
CA GLY A 58 -4.61 -7.35 12.19
C GLY A 58 -4.16 -6.57 10.95
N ILE A 59 -4.32 -5.24 10.92
CA ILE A 59 -3.81 -4.40 9.82
C ILE A 59 -2.28 -4.47 9.78
N ILE A 60 -1.64 -4.21 10.92
CA ILE A 60 -0.18 -4.12 11.02
C ILE A 60 0.47 -5.49 10.90
N ASN A 61 -0.17 -6.54 11.43
CA ASN A 61 0.43 -7.88 11.46
C ASN A 61 0.05 -8.79 10.28
N PHE A 62 -1.06 -8.53 9.58
CA PHE A 62 -1.52 -9.44 8.51
C PHE A 62 -1.81 -8.71 7.21
N ASP A 63 -2.65 -7.68 7.24
CA ASP A 63 -3.15 -7.03 6.01
C ASP A 63 -2.02 -6.35 5.22
N ILE A 64 -1.10 -5.70 5.93
CA ILE A 64 0.00 -4.94 5.32
C ILE A 64 1.06 -5.83 4.65
N ILE A 65 1.16 -7.12 5.04
CA ILE A 65 2.15 -8.08 4.51
C ILE A 65 2.03 -8.27 3.00
N SER A 66 0.86 -8.02 2.41
CA SER A 66 0.61 -8.20 0.97
C SER A 66 1.36 -7.21 0.05
N TYR A 67 2.38 -6.49 0.54
CA TYR A 67 3.20 -5.50 -0.17
C TYR A 67 2.39 -4.44 -0.94
N ASN A 68 1.35 -3.93 -0.29
CA ASN A 68 0.49 -2.87 -0.80
C ASN A 68 1.08 -1.48 -0.48
N ASP A 69 1.00 -0.52 -1.41
CA ASP A 69 1.39 0.90 -1.28
C ASP A 69 0.94 1.61 0.01
N ASN A 70 -0.12 1.15 0.69
CA ASN A 70 -0.63 1.66 1.95
C ASN A 70 0.43 1.71 3.06
N TYR A 71 1.47 0.86 3.04
CA TYR A 71 2.51 0.91 4.06
C TYR A 71 3.24 2.26 4.09
N LEU A 72 3.30 2.96 2.94
CA LEU A 72 3.83 4.31 2.87
C LEU A 72 2.92 5.31 3.58
N LEU A 73 1.60 5.10 3.55
CA LEU A 73 0.67 5.92 4.33
C LEU A 73 0.80 5.65 5.83
N VAL A 74 0.95 4.38 6.22
CA VAL A 74 1.24 3.99 7.60
C VAL A 74 2.54 4.64 8.09
N MET A 75 3.55 4.73 7.22
CA MET A 75 4.77 5.48 7.48
C MET A 75 4.50 6.98 7.65
N LEU A 76 3.82 7.62 6.69
CA LEU A 76 3.80 9.07 6.55
C LEU A 76 2.74 9.78 7.40
N TRP A 77 1.55 9.19 7.59
CA TRP A 77 0.43 9.87 8.26
C TRP A 77 0.70 10.26 9.72
N PRO A 78 1.35 9.43 10.56
CA PRO A 78 1.69 9.84 11.92
C PRO A 78 2.60 11.07 11.98
N TRP A 79 3.59 11.13 11.07
CA TRP A 79 4.45 12.30 10.92
C TRP A 79 3.71 13.50 10.36
N MET A 80 2.83 13.28 9.37
CA MET A 80 2.00 14.34 8.79
C MET A 80 1.12 15.00 9.87
N LEU A 81 0.41 14.22 10.68
CA LEU A 81 -0.42 14.75 11.77
C LEU A 81 0.43 15.43 12.86
N LEU A 82 1.63 14.91 13.17
CA LEU A 82 2.56 15.54 14.11
C LEU A 82 3.09 16.89 13.60
N PHE A 83 3.48 16.98 12.33
CA PHE A 83 3.95 18.23 11.73
C PHE A 83 2.82 19.25 11.62
N PHE A 84 1.60 18.82 11.29
CA PHE A 84 0.41 19.66 11.37
C PHE A 84 0.23 20.23 12.79
N TYR A 85 0.33 19.37 13.82
CA TYR A 85 0.26 19.82 15.21
C TYR A 85 1.34 20.84 15.55
N TYR A 86 2.58 20.61 15.14
CA TYR A 86 3.67 21.55 15.36
C TYR A 86 3.50 22.86 14.58
N ALA A 87 2.90 22.84 13.41
CA ALA A 87 2.61 24.04 12.63
C ALA A 87 1.59 24.95 13.34
N ILE A 88 0.59 24.37 14.00
CA ILE A 88 -0.46 25.14 14.69
C ILE A 88 -0.13 25.48 16.15
N THR A 89 0.87 24.83 16.75
CA THR A 89 1.22 25.01 18.17
C THR A 89 2.60 25.60 18.43
N ARG A 90 3.53 25.45 17.48
CA ARG A 90 4.92 25.87 17.63
C ARG A 90 5.28 26.94 16.60
N HIS A 91 5.83 26.53 15.47
CA HIS A 91 6.45 27.44 14.49
C HIS A 91 5.91 27.19 13.09
N ALA A 92 5.71 28.27 12.33
CA ALA A 92 5.17 28.24 10.97
C ALA A 92 5.97 27.35 10.00
N GLY A 93 7.28 27.20 10.21
CA GLY A 93 8.15 26.36 9.38
C GLY A 93 7.74 24.89 9.32
N TRP A 94 6.97 24.40 10.31
CA TRP A 94 6.44 23.03 10.27
C TRP A 94 5.38 22.82 9.19
N TRP A 95 4.77 23.89 8.64
CA TRP A 95 3.92 23.79 7.46
C TRP A 95 4.68 23.18 6.27
N LEU A 96 5.98 23.47 6.13
CA LEU A 96 6.79 22.90 5.05
C LEU A 96 6.97 21.39 5.23
N ALA A 97 7.28 20.94 6.45
CA ALA A 97 7.39 19.51 6.76
C ALA A 97 6.04 18.80 6.57
N PHE A 98 4.94 19.44 6.98
CA PHE A 98 3.58 18.93 6.73
C PHE A 98 3.32 18.80 5.22
N ALA A 99 3.58 19.83 4.42
CA ALA A 99 3.31 19.84 3.00
C ALA A 99 4.18 18.85 2.20
N ILE A 100 5.46 18.71 2.54
CA ILE A 100 6.32 17.69 1.94
C ILE A 100 5.80 16.28 2.25
N THR A 101 5.49 16.01 3.53
CA THR A 101 4.97 14.71 3.95
C THR A 101 3.62 14.40 3.31
N ALA A 102 2.73 15.39 3.21
CA ALA A 102 1.44 15.29 2.56
C ALA A 102 1.56 15.09 1.04
N GLY A 103 2.53 15.75 0.40
CA GLY A 103 2.86 15.57 -1.00
C GLY A 103 3.30 14.14 -1.28
N LEU A 104 4.29 13.65 -0.52
CA LEU A 104 4.78 12.27 -0.63
C LEU A 104 3.68 11.23 -0.34
N ALA A 105 2.84 11.47 0.67
CA ALA A 105 1.74 10.56 1.00
C ALA A 105 0.63 10.58 -0.06
N SER A 106 0.39 11.73 -0.71
CA SER A 106 -0.52 11.83 -1.85
C SER A 106 0.01 11.09 -3.09
N MET A 107 1.34 11.10 -3.29
CA MET A 107 1.99 10.32 -4.34
C MET A 107 2.00 8.82 -4.08
N ALA A 108 2.00 8.41 -2.80
CA ALA A 108 1.75 7.02 -2.45
C ALA A 108 0.30 6.62 -2.71
N LYS A 109 -0.66 7.44 -2.25
CA LYS A 109 -2.09 7.19 -2.46
C LYS A 109 -2.95 8.46 -2.36
N TYR A 110 -3.87 8.62 -3.29
CA TYR A 110 -4.79 9.76 -3.35
C TYR A 110 -5.72 9.89 -2.14
N SER A 111 -5.96 8.81 -1.38
CA SER A 111 -6.77 8.85 -0.16
C SER A 111 -6.22 9.83 0.89
N THR A 112 -4.92 10.14 0.86
CA THR A 112 -4.29 11.19 1.67
C THR A 112 -4.95 12.56 1.47
N LEU A 113 -5.46 12.86 0.27
CA LEU A 113 -6.11 14.14 -0.01
C LEU A 113 -7.37 14.36 0.84
N ALA A 114 -8.03 13.30 1.30
CA ALA A 114 -9.16 13.42 2.22
C ALA A 114 -8.70 14.01 3.59
N PHE A 115 -7.57 13.53 4.11
CA PHE A 115 -6.94 14.09 5.31
C PHE A 115 -6.51 15.55 5.08
N VAL A 116 -5.81 15.81 3.96
CA VAL A 116 -5.31 17.17 3.62
C VAL A 116 -6.48 18.14 3.48
N GLY A 117 -7.59 17.71 2.87
CA GLY A 117 -8.83 18.47 2.78
C GLY A 117 -9.40 18.81 4.16
N SER A 118 -9.43 17.87 5.10
CA SER A 118 -9.85 18.15 6.48
C SER A 118 -8.91 19.10 7.21
N ALA A 119 -7.60 19.00 7.00
CA ALA A 119 -6.62 19.94 7.54
C ALA A 119 -6.83 21.36 6.96
N PHE A 120 -7.10 21.47 5.66
CA PHE A 120 -7.45 22.73 4.99
C PHE A 120 -8.76 23.33 5.54
N ILE A 121 -9.79 22.51 5.75
CA ILE A 121 -11.03 22.97 6.38
C ILE A 121 -10.74 23.51 7.79
N ALA A 122 -9.84 22.90 8.55
CA ALA A 122 -9.43 23.41 9.86
C ALA A 122 -8.72 24.78 9.77
N THR A 123 -7.90 25.05 8.74
CA THR A 123 -7.26 26.37 8.58
C THR A 123 -8.28 27.48 8.28
N ILE A 124 -9.40 27.15 7.66
CA ILE A 124 -10.49 28.09 7.41
C ILE A 124 -11.38 28.23 8.66
N ALA A 125 -11.83 27.10 9.21
CA ALA A 125 -12.87 27.07 10.24
C ALA A 125 -12.39 27.50 11.63
N VAL A 126 -11.11 27.30 11.96
CA VAL A 126 -10.56 27.56 13.30
C VAL A 126 -9.82 28.90 13.29
N PRO A 127 -10.34 29.95 13.96
CA PRO A 127 -9.74 31.29 13.92
C PRO A 127 -8.27 31.33 14.32
N LYS A 128 -7.89 30.51 15.31
CA LYS A 128 -6.50 30.41 15.80
C LYS A 128 -5.53 29.87 14.73
N ILE A 129 -6.01 28.99 13.84
CA ILE A 129 -5.17 28.39 12.79
C ILE A 129 -5.14 29.30 11.56
N ARG A 130 -6.23 30.01 11.27
CA ARG A 130 -6.37 30.93 10.12
C ARG A 130 -5.26 31.98 10.03
N VAL A 131 -4.61 32.30 11.15
CA VAL A 131 -3.43 33.18 11.17
C VAL A 131 -2.29 32.69 10.26
N CYS A 132 -2.26 31.39 9.92
CA CYS A 132 -1.29 30.82 8.98
C CYS A 132 -1.29 31.52 7.61
N TYR A 133 -2.41 32.08 7.17
CA TYR A 133 -2.50 32.83 5.90
C TYR A 133 -1.71 34.14 5.90
N HIS A 134 -1.29 34.65 7.06
CA HIS A 134 -0.40 35.81 7.13
C HIS A 134 1.09 35.42 7.12
N GLN A 135 1.41 34.12 7.08
CA GLN A 135 2.78 33.63 7.21
C GLN A 135 3.36 33.27 5.83
N PRO A 136 4.47 33.88 5.37
CA PRO A 136 5.09 33.54 4.10
C PRO A 136 5.47 32.06 3.97
N LEU A 137 5.89 31.44 5.08
CA LEU A 137 6.24 30.02 5.13
C LEU A 137 5.06 29.09 4.80
N PHE A 138 3.82 29.52 5.05
CA PHE A 138 2.64 28.76 4.69
C PHE A 138 2.49 28.66 3.16
N TYR A 139 2.72 29.76 2.44
CA TYR A 139 2.67 29.77 0.98
C TYR A 139 3.83 29.01 0.36
N LEU A 140 5.04 29.11 0.93
CA LEU A 140 6.16 28.28 0.52
C LEU A 140 5.85 26.79 0.68
N ALA A 141 5.18 26.41 1.78
CA ALA A 141 4.72 25.05 1.98
C ALA A 141 3.69 24.61 0.92
N LEU A 142 2.73 25.46 0.57
CA LEU A 142 1.77 25.17 -0.51
C LEU A 142 2.48 24.93 -1.84
N ILE A 143 3.43 25.80 -2.21
CA ILE A 143 4.23 25.66 -3.43
C ILE A 143 5.02 24.34 -3.41
N ALA A 144 5.67 24.01 -2.28
CA ALA A 144 6.44 22.78 -2.14
C ALA A 144 5.55 21.52 -2.27
N GLY A 145 4.40 21.51 -1.61
CA GLY A 145 3.43 20.40 -1.71
C GLY A 145 2.89 20.23 -3.13
N LEU A 146 2.52 21.35 -3.78
CA LEU A 146 2.06 21.34 -5.17
C LEU A 146 3.16 20.88 -6.13
N ALA A 147 4.41 21.31 -5.94
CA ALA A 147 5.53 20.88 -6.79
C ALA A 147 5.76 19.36 -6.73
N ILE A 148 5.52 18.72 -5.58
CA ILE A 148 5.62 17.26 -5.43
C ILE A 148 4.47 16.55 -6.17
N ILE A 149 3.25 17.08 -6.09
CA ILE A 149 2.05 16.45 -6.63
C ILE A 149 1.86 16.75 -8.14
N ALA A 150 2.33 17.90 -8.61
CA ALA A 150 2.08 18.41 -9.96
C ALA A 150 2.47 17.47 -11.11
N PRO A 151 3.63 16.77 -11.09
CA PRO A 151 3.99 15.86 -12.18
C PRO A 151 2.97 14.72 -12.36
N ASN A 152 2.43 14.22 -11.24
CA ASN A 152 1.41 13.18 -11.28
C ASN A 152 0.04 13.72 -11.72
N LEU A 153 -0.32 14.95 -11.34
CA LEU A 153 -1.54 15.59 -11.86
C LEU A 153 -1.50 15.82 -13.37
N ALA A 154 -0.35 16.25 -13.89
CA ALA A 154 -0.15 16.39 -15.33
C ALA A 154 -0.28 15.03 -16.04
N TRP A 155 0.35 13.99 -15.48
CA TRP A 155 0.22 12.63 -16.00
C TRP A 155 -1.24 12.14 -15.98
N LEU A 156 -1.97 12.34 -14.88
CA LEU A 156 -3.39 11.97 -14.77
C LEU A 156 -4.24 12.68 -15.82
N TRP A 157 -4.00 13.97 -16.04
CA TRP A 157 -4.71 14.76 -17.05
C TRP A 157 -4.48 14.20 -18.47
N GLU A 158 -3.23 13.88 -18.82
CA GLU A 158 -2.87 13.30 -20.13
C GLU A 158 -3.45 11.89 -20.34
N HIS A 159 -3.73 11.17 -19.24
CA HIS A 159 -4.20 9.78 -19.27
C HIS A 159 -5.67 9.67 -18.82
N ASN A 160 -6.46 10.72 -19.05
CA ASN A 160 -7.92 10.76 -18.79
C ASN A 160 -8.33 10.27 -17.40
N PHE A 161 -7.52 10.54 -16.38
CA PHE A 161 -7.79 10.13 -15.00
C PHE A 161 -7.99 8.61 -14.83
N VAL A 162 -7.32 7.79 -15.63
CA VAL A 162 -7.38 6.31 -15.63
C VAL A 162 -7.37 5.68 -14.22
N ALA A 163 -6.59 6.22 -13.29
CA ALA A 163 -6.53 5.70 -11.92
C ALA A 163 -7.90 5.76 -11.20
N PHE A 164 -8.73 6.76 -11.49
CA PHE A 164 -10.08 6.90 -10.92
C PHE A 164 -11.08 5.95 -11.60
N HIS A 165 -10.98 5.76 -12.93
CA HIS A 165 -11.79 4.77 -13.65
C HIS A 165 -11.54 3.35 -13.13
N TRP A 166 -10.27 3.01 -12.91
CA TRP A 166 -9.90 1.71 -12.35
C TRP A 166 -10.58 1.45 -11.00
N VAL A 167 -10.60 2.46 -10.10
CA VAL A 167 -11.26 2.34 -8.80
C VAL A 167 -12.77 2.13 -8.97
N ASP A 168 -13.42 2.90 -9.85
CA ASP A 168 -14.87 2.83 -10.07
C ASP A 168 -15.33 1.42 -10.50
N ILE A 169 -14.57 0.76 -11.38
CA ILE A 169 -14.84 -0.61 -11.83
C ILE A 169 -14.79 -1.63 -10.67
N GLN A 170 -14.02 -1.35 -9.62
CA GLN A 170 -13.90 -2.23 -8.44
C GLN A 170 -15.05 -2.06 -7.43
N ILE A 171 -15.97 -1.13 -7.67
CA ILE A 171 -16.99 -0.74 -6.71
C ILE A 171 -18.37 -0.99 -7.31
N LYS A 172 -19.21 -1.69 -6.56
CA LYS A 172 -20.60 -1.94 -6.93
C LYS A 172 -21.52 -1.21 -5.96
N ARG A 173 -22.53 -0.50 -6.49
CA ARG A 173 -23.59 0.11 -5.68
C ARG A 173 -24.42 -0.98 -5.02
N GLN A 174 -24.27 -1.11 -3.71
CA GLN A 174 -24.94 -2.15 -2.93
C GLN A 174 -24.89 -1.78 -1.44
N PHE A 175 -26.02 -1.90 -0.76
CA PHE A 175 -26.06 -1.75 0.70
C PHE A 175 -25.21 -2.83 1.38
N ASN A 176 -24.27 -2.40 2.22
CA ASN A 176 -23.18 -3.22 2.73
C ASN A 176 -23.06 -3.10 4.27
N PRO A 177 -23.95 -3.76 5.04
CA PRO A 177 -23.91 -3.71 6.51
C PRO A 177 -22.68 -4.42 7.10
N ALA A 178 -22.00 -5.26 6.32
CA ALA A 178 -20.72 -5.87 6.71
C ALA A 178 -19.61 -4.82 7.00
N LEU A 179 -19.83 -3.55 6.64
CA LEU A 179 -19.04 -2.40 7.08
C LEU A 179 -18.77 -2.44 8.59
N PHE A 180 -19.78 -2.68 9.43
CA PHE A 180 -19.63 -2.64 10.88
C PHE A 180 -18.72 -3.73 11.42
N ILE A 181 -18.77 -4.92 10.82
CA ILE A 181 -17.86 -6.02 11.15
C ILE A 181 -16.42 -5.63 10.77
N LYS A 182 -16.22 -5.06 9.57
CA LYS A 182 -14.90 -4.60 9.13
C LYS A 182 -14.35 -3.49 10.04
N LEU A 183 -15.17 -2.52 10.43
CA LEU A 183 -14.79 -1.48 11.38
C LEU A 183 -14.37 -2.06 12.72
N LEU A 184 -15.13 -3.03 13.25
CA LEU A 184 -14.77 -3.72 14.47
C LEU A 184 -13.45 -4.48 14.33
N SER A 185 -13.26 -5.21 13.23
CA SER A 185 -12.01 -5.94 12.92
C SER A 185 -10.79 -5.03 12.79
N ILE A 186 -10.99 -3.75 12.44
CA ILE A 186 -9.92 -2.76 12.32
C ILE A 186 -9.63 -2.10 13.68
N TYR A 187 -10.68 -1.68 14.39
CA TYR A 187 -10.56 -0.81 15.57
C TYR A 187 -10.67 -1.56 16.91
N TYR A 188 -10.84 -2.89 16.94
CA TYR A 188 -10.85 -3.65 18.20
C TYR A 188 -9.63 -3.41 19.10
N PRO A 189 -8.39 -3.13 18.60
CA PRO A 189 -7.26 -2.84 19.49
C PRO A 189 -7.52 -1.62 20.39
N LEU A 190 -8.34 -0.67 19.95
CA LEU A 190 -8.72 0.50 20.77
C LEU A 190 -9.63 0.11 21.94
N LEU A 191 -10.43 -0.94 21.80
CA LEU A 191 -11.24 -1.47 22.91
C LEU A 191 -10.36 -2.06 24.00
N PHE A 192 -9.30 -2.79 23.62
CA PHE A 192 -8.29 -3.30 24.56
C PHE A 192 -7.53 -2.16 25.23
N LEU A 193 -7.08 -1.17 24.45
CA LEU A 193 -6.41 0.02 24.99
C LEU A 193 -7.31 0.77 25.98
N TRP A 194 -8.57 1.01 25.63
CA TRP A 194 -9.55 1.63 26.52
C TRP A 194 -9.75 0.82 27.81
N TRP A 195 -9.90 -0.50 27.70
CA TRP A 195 -10.06 -1.38 28.85
C TRP A 195 -8.85 -1.31 29.80
N ILE A 196 -7.64 -1.31 29.25
CA ILE A 196 -6.40 -1.16 30.02
C ILE A 196 -6.34 0.18 30.74
N LEU A 197 -6.62 1.28 30.04
CA LEU A 197 -6.63 2.62 30.63
C LEU A 197 -7.63 2.68 31.79
N ARG A 198 -8.84 2.15 31.58
CA ARG A 198 -9.89 2.09 32.61
C ARG A 198 -9.48 1.25 33.83
N ARG A 199 -8.82 0.10 33.64
CA ARG A 199 -8.31 -0.75 34.73
C ARG A 199 -7.22 -0.06 35.55
N ASN A 200 -6.47 0.86 34.94
CA ASN A 200 -5.47 1.69 35.63
C ASN A 200 -6.07 3.01 36.17
N HIS A 201 -7.40 3.13 36.24
CA HIS A 201 -8.12 4.34 36.66
C HIS A 201 -7.82 5.59 35.82
N ILE A 202 -7.35 5.41 34.58
CA ILE A 202 -7.09 6.49 33.63
C ILE A 202 -8.37 6.77 32.86
N GLN A 203 -8.92 7.97 33.03
CA GLN A 203 -10.15 8.38 32.37
C GLN A 203 -9.86 9.04 31.03
N LEU A 204 -10.66 8.71 30.01
CA LEU A 204 -10.70 9.44 28.75
C LEU A 204 -11.78 10.52 28.82
N ARG A 205 -11.46 11.72 28.35
CA ARG A 205 -12.43 12.80 28.15
C ARG A 205 -12.14 13.51 26.84
N TRP A 206 -13.16 14.16 26.29
CA TRP A 206 -12.96 15.08 25.19
C TRP A 206 -11.93 16.15 25.60
N PRO A 207 -10.83 16.36 24.85
CA PRO A 207 -9.76 17.24 25.28
C PRO A 207 -10.27 18.66 25.56
N ALA A 208 -9.78 19.33 26.60
CA ALA A 208 -10.07 20.75 26.82
C ALA A 208 -9.30 21.65 25.83
N ASP A 209 -8.09 21.24 25.46
CA ASP A 209 -7.21 21.94 24.52
C ASP A 209 -7.79 21.93 23.10
N THR A 210 -8.08 23.13 22.57
CA THR A 210 -8.57 23.35 21.21
C THR A 210 -7.68 22.71 20.16
N ASN A 211 -6.35 22.76 20.30
CA ASN A 211 -5.43 22.20 19.32
C ASN A 211 -5.60 20.67 19.22
N LYS A 212 -5.74 19.98 20.37
CA LYS A 212 -5.99 18.52 20.39
C LYS A 212 -7.35 18.16 19.79
N ARG A 213 -8.39 18.98 20.04
CA ARG A 213 -9.71 18.83 19.39
C ARG A 213 -9.60 18.92 17.87
N VAL A 214 -8.84 19.89 17.36
CA VAL A 214 -8.63 20.03 15.92
C VAL A 214 -7.98 18.79 15.33
N LEU A 215 -6.95 18.23 15.98
CA LEU A 215 -6.31 17.00 15.51
C LEU A 215 -7.28 15.80 15.41
N LEU A 216 -8.12 15.63 16.43
CA LEU A 216 -9.16 14.60 16.43
C LEU A 216 -10.13 14.84 15.27
N LEU A 217 -10.62 16.08 15.09
CA LEU A 217 -11.56 16.40 14.02
C LEU A 217 -10.94 16.26 12.63
N VAL A 218 -9.69 16.68 12.41
CA VAL A 218 -8.99 16.51 11.14
C VAL A 218 -8.84 15.03 10.77
N SER A 219 -8.63 14.16 11.77
CA SER A 219 -8.48 12.72 11.55
C SER A 219 -9.82 11.99 11.42
N LEU A 220 -10.85 12.42 12.14
CA LEU A 220 -12.17 11.76 12.17
C LEU A 220 -13.14 12.28 11.09
N MET A 221 -13.01 13.54 10.69
CA MET A 221 -13.90 14.15 9.69
C MET A 221 -13.94 13.39 8.37
N PRO A 222 -12.81 12.94 7.77
CA PRO A 222 -12.86 12.18 6.52
C PRO A 222 -13.45 10.77 6.70
N LEU A 223 -13.37 10.18 7.91
CA LEU A 223 -13.91 8.85 8.16
C LEU A 223 -15.43 8.78 7.99
N PHE A 224 -16.14 9.84 8.36
CA PHE A 224 -17.61 9.86 8.24
C PHE A 224 -18.10 9.71 6.79
N PRO A 225 -17.72 10.57 5.83
CA PRO A 225 -18.14 10.42 4.44
C PRO A 225 -17.61 9.12 3.80
N ILE A 226 -16.40 8.67 4.15
CA ILE A 226 -15.85 7.39 3.67
C ILE A 226 -16.74 6.23 4.14
N CYS A 227 -17.03 6.12 5.43
CA CYS A 227 -17.89 5.08 5.98
C CYS A 227 -19.31 5.15 5.42
N LEU A 228 -19.87 6.36 5.30
CA LEU A 228 -21.20 6.56 4.71
C LEU A 228 -21.23 6.08 3.25
N TRP A 229 -20.21 6.41 2.47
CA TRP A 229 -20.12 5.97 1.09
C TRP A 229 -19.99 4.44 0.97
N PHE A 230 -19.12 3.81 1.77
CA PHE A 230 -18.95 2.35 1.82
C PHE A 230 -20.13 1.59 2.45
N LEU A 231 -21.04 2.27 3.15
CA LEU A 231 -22.30 1.67 3.59
C LEU A 231 -23.23 1.36 2.40
N PHE A 232 -23.13 2.14 1.33
CA PHE A 232 -23.94 1.98 0.11
C PHE A 232 -23.16 1.44 -1.09
N HIS A 233 -21.88 1.12 -0.89
CA HIS A 233 -21.02 0.58 -1.93
C HIS A 233 -20.23 -0.62 -1.41
N HIS A 234 -20.32 -1.75 -2.13
CA HIS A 234 -19.56 -2.95 -1.86
C HIS A 234 -18.39 -3.06 -2.85
N GLY A 235 -17.20 -3.38 -2.35
CA GLY A 235 -15.97 -3.42 -3.16
C GLY A 235 -14.89 -2.51 -2.59
N GLY A 236 -13.92 -2.13 -3.41
CA GLY A 236 -12.93 -1.07 -3.09
C GLY A 236 -11.99 -1.30 -1.91
N ARG A 237 -11.94 -2.52 -1.36
CA ARG A 237 -11.06 -2.92 -0.24
C ARG A 237 -11.08 -1.92 0.94
N LEU A 238 -12.25 -1.69 1.54
CA LEU A 238 -12.43 -0.80 2.71
C LEU A 238 -11.31 -0.88 3.76
N THR A 239 -10.80 -2.07 4.08
CA THR A 239 -9.72 -2.24 5.06
C THR A 239 -8.50 -1.41 4.69
N GLU A 240 -8.11 -1.41 3.41
CA GLU A 240 -7.03 -0.61 2.84
C GLU A 240 -7.22 0.90 3.04
N TRP A 241 -8.45 1.40 2.85
CA TRP A 241 -8.78 2.81 3.05
C TRP A 241 -8.62 3.26 4.51
N LEU A 242 -8.83 2.33 5.45
CA LEU A 242 -8.85 2.62 6.88
C LEU A 242 -7.51 2.34 7.58
N GLN A 243 -6.58 1.63 6.94
CA GLN A 243 -5.23 1.38 7.49
C GLN A 243 -4.53 2.65 7.99
N PRO A 244 -4.47 3.75 7.21
CA PRO A 244 -3.74 4.95 7.64
C PRO A 244 -4.49 5.75 8.71
N PHE A 245 -5.79 5.54 8.90
CA PHE A 245 -6.52 6.10 10.04
C PHE A 245 -6.24 5.31 11.32
N PHE A 246 -6.16 3.98 11.22
CA PHE A 246 -5.89 3.14 12.37
C PHE A 246 -4.51 3.43 12.99
N ILE A 247 -3.46 3.66 12.20
CA ILE A 247 -2.11 3.96 12.75
C ILE A 247 -2.10 5.22 13.63
N LEU A 248 -3.01 6.18 13.39
CA LEU A 248 -3.16 7.40 14.20
C LEU A 248 -3.96 7.16 15.48
N ALA A 249 -4.87 6.19 15.45
CA ALA A 249 -5.94 6.08 16.42
C ALA A 249 -5.46 5.81 17.86
N PRO A 250 -4.47 4.94 18.14
CA PRO A 250 -3.94 4.77 19.49
C PRO A 250 -3.33 6.06 20.07
N ALA A 251 -2.59 6.82 19.26
CA ALA A 251 -1.98 8.08 19.68
C ALA A 251 -3.05 9.14 19.99
N LEU A 252 -4.08 9.24 19.14
CA LEU A 252 -5.22 10.14 19.34
C LEU A 252 -6.02 9.76 20.60
N LEU A 253 -6.26 8.47 20.84
CA LEU A 253 -6.99 7.99 22.02
C LEU A 253 -6.24 8.33 23.32
N VAL A 254 -4.93 8.12 23.33
CA VAL A 254 -4.05 8.50 24.44
C VAL A 254 -3.99 10.03 24.63
N GLY A 255 -4.14 10.80 23.55
CA GLY A 255 -4.29 12.26 23.62
C GLY A 255 -5.55 12.75 24.35
N CYS A 256 -6.54 11.87 24.54
CA CYS A 256 -7.79 12.14 25.28
C CYS A 256 -7.71 11.80 26.78
N VAL A 257 -6.54 11.42 27.31
CA VAL A 257 -6.36 11.13 28.74
C VAL A 257 -6.56 12.39 29.58
N ALA A 258 -7.49 12.33 30.54
CA ALA A 258 -7.85 13.43 31.41
C ALA A 258 -7.07 13.46 32.74
N THR A 259 -6.43 12.35 33.10
CA THR A 259 -5.71 12.16 34.36
C THR A 259 -4.19 12.05 34.10
N PRO A 260 -3.49 13.16 33.81
CA PRO A 260 -2.08 13.13 33.38
C PRO A 260 -1.13 12.58 34.46
N ASN A 261 -1.49 12.67 35.73
CA ASN A 261 -0.68 12.20 36.86
C ASN A 261 -0.75 10.68 37.02
N VAL A 262 -1.83 10.04 36.56
CA VAL A 262 -2.01 8.58 36.65
C VAL A 262 -1.42 7.96 35.41
N GLN A 263 -0.44 7.09 35.61
CA GLN A 263 0.33 6.48 34.53
C GLN A 263 0.08 4.98 34.49
N PRO A 264 0.05 4.36 33.29
CA PRO A 264 -0.06 2.91 33.21
C PRO A 264 1.16 2.27 33.87
N THR A 265 0.95 1.11 34.48
CA THR A 265 2.06 0.35 35.07
C THR A 265 3.02 -0.13 33.98
N ARG A 266 4.32 -0.17 34.29
CA ARG A 266 5.34 -0.72 33.39
C ARG A 266 5.06 -2.18 33.06
N GLY A 267 4.56 -2.95 34.03
CA GLY A 267 4.15 -4.35 33.86
C GLY A 267 3.12 -4.50 32.74
N THR A 268 2.06 -3.67 32.74
CA THR A 268 1.05 -3.72 31.67
C THR A 268 1.64 -3.47 30.28
N CYS A 269 2.55 -2.52 30.13
CA CYS A 269 3.19 -2.22 28.84
C CYS A 269 4.05 -3.40 28.36
N ILE A 270 4.84 -3.98 29.26
CA ILE A 270 5.72 -5.13 28.96
C ILE A 270 4.89 -6.37 28.62
N THR A 271 3.88 -6.69 29.44
CA THR A 271 2.97 -7.82 29.19
C THR A 271 2.27 -7.69 27.86
N LEU A 272 1.79 -6.49 27.50
CA LEU A 272 1.14 -6.27 26.21
C LEU A 272 2.11 -6.46 25.05
N THR A 273 3.34 -5.98 25.18
CA THR A 273 4.36 -6.12 24.14
C THR A 273 4.76 -7.58 23.93
N ILE A 274 5.26 -8.23 24.99
CA ILE A 274 5.80 -9.59 24.91
C ILE A 274 4.68 -10.58 24.66
N GLY A 275 3.54 -10.44 25.37
CA GLY A 275 2.40 -11.32 25.22
C GLY A 275 1.79 -11.26 23.83
N THR A 276 1.58 -10.06 23.28
CA THR A 276 1.01 -9.92 21.94
C THR A 276 2.00 -10.39 20.87
N ALA A 277 3.28 -10.01 20.97
CA ALA A 277 4.28 -10.48 20.01
C ALA A 277 4.39 -12.01 20.00
N ALA A 278 4.41 -12.65 21.17
CA ALA A 278 4.41 -14.10 21.28
C ALA A 278 3.14 -14.72 20.67
N LEU A 279 1.96 -14.17 20.95
CA LEU A 279 0.70 -14.67 20.39
C LEU A 279 0.63 -14.50 18.87
N VAL A 280 1.06 -13.36 18.34
CA VAL A 280 1.10 -13.13 16.88
C VAL A 280 2.09 -14.09 16.23
N LEU A 281 3.29 -14.25 16.77
CA LEU A 281 4.29 -15.18 16.25
C LEU A 281 3.80 -16.63 16.30
N LEU A 282 3.20 -17.04 17.42
CA LEU A 282 2.62 -18.38 17.57
C LEU A 282 1.48 -18.60 16.58
N GLY A 283 0.55 -17.65 16.47
CA GLY A 283 -0.57 -17.71 15.53
C GLY A 283 -0.10 -17.78 14.08
N TYR A 284 0.82 -16.91 13.69
CA TYR A 284 1.40 -16.88 12.34
C TYR A 284 2.15 -18.17 12.03
N SER A 285 3.03 -18.62 12.93
CA SER A 285 3.76 -19.88 12.77
C SER A 285 2.82 -21.07 12.66
N THR A 286 1.76 -21.10 13.47
CA THR A 286 0.74 -22.16 13.42
C THR A 286 0.04 -22.16 12.07
N VAL A 287 -0.47 -21.02 11.59
CA VAL A 287 -1.14 -20.90 10.28
C VAL A 287 -0.23 -21.32 9.13
N MET A 288 1.04 -20.90 9.16
CA MET A 288 2.02 -21.23 8.13
C MET A 288 2.40 -22.72 8.14
N VAL A 289 2.69 -23.29 9.31
CA VAL A 289 3.09 -24.70 9.46
C VAL A 289 1.92 -25.64 9.15
N SER A 290 0.72 -25.33 9.63
CA SER A 290 -0.49 -26.11 9.33
C SER A 290 -1.07 -25.85 7.94
N ASN A 291 -0.49 -24.91 7.19
CA ASN A 291 -0.94 -24.47 5.86
C ASN A 291 -2.45 -24.20 5.79
N VAL A 292 -3.01 -23.57 6.83
CA VAL A 292 -4.44 -23.26 6.92
C VAL A 292 -4.85 -22.40 5.73
N ALA A 293 -5.92 -22.82 5.04
CA ALA A 293 -6.41 -22.18 3.81
C ALA A 293 -5.31 -21.99 2.74
N ASN A 294 -4.32 -22.89 2.71
CA ASN A 294 -3.18 -22.86 1.81
C ASN A 294 -2.29 -21.61 1.94
N ALA A 295 -2.32 -20.93 3.10
CA ALA A 295 -1.61 -19.66 3.31
C ALA A 295 -0.09 -19.77 3.11
N GLY A 296 0.53 -20.92 3.43
CA GLY A 296 1.97 -21.12 3.34
C GLY A 296 2.47 -21.49 1.94
N GLN A 297 1.58 -21.89 1.03
CA GLN A 297 1.98 -22.37 -0.31
C GLN A 297 1.20 -21.72 -1.46
N LYS A 298 0.25 -20.83 -1.19
CA LYS A 298 -0.55 -20.13 -2.20
C LYS A 298 0.36 -19.46 -3.25
N MET A 299 0.10 -19.74 -4.52
CA MET A 299 0.85 -19.19 -5.67
C MET A 299 2.35 -19.52 -5.69
N SER A 300 2.82 -20.46 -4.86
CA SER A 300 4.24 -20.85 -4.80
C SER A 300 4.78 -21.38 -6.13
N GLY A 301 3.92 -21.88 -7.01
CA GLY A 301 4.30 -22.39 -8.32
C GLY A 301 4.69 -21.33 -9.36
N ILE A 302 4.43 -20.05 -9.10
CA ILE A 302 4.85 -18.94 -9.98
C ILE A 302 6.39 -18.88 -10.12
N ILE A 303 7.11 -19.10 -9.02
CA ILE A 303 8.58 -19.06 -9.00
C ILE A 303 9.18 -20.16 -9.90
N PRO A 304 8.91 -21.46 -9.68
CA PRO A 304 9.45 -22.52 -10.53
C PRO A 304 8.95 -22.43 -11.97
N PHE A 305 7.71 -21.94 -12.19
CA PHE A 305 7.21 -21.68 -13.54
C PHE A 305 8.05 -20.62 -14.26
N SER A 306 8.29 -19.48 -13.63
CA SER A 306 9.06 -18.38 -14.23
C SER A 306 10.51 -18.81 -14.53
N GLN A 307 11.13 -19.57 -13.64
CA GLN A 307 12.47 -20.15 -13.87
C GLN A 307 12.48 -21.14 -15.04
N LYS A 308 11.46 -22.01 -15.13
CA LYS A 308 11.35 -23.00 -16.21
C LYS A 308 11.14 -22.32 -17.56
N VAL A 309 10.29 -21.30 -17.63
CA VAL A 309 10.04 -20.56 -18.88
C VAL A 309 11.31 -19.82 -19.35
N ASP A 310 12.05 -19.20 -18.43
CA ASP A 310 13.32 -18.55 -18.74
C ASP A 310 14.38 -19.54 -19.25
N GLN A 311 14.45 -20.74 -18.64
CA GLN A 311 15.32 -21.81 -19.10
C GLN A 311 14.94 -22.32 -20.50
N LEU A 312 13.64 -22.49 -20.78
CA LEU A 312 13.17 -22.92 -22.10
C LEU A 312 13.54 -21.91 -23.20
N TRP A 313 13.49 -20.61 -22.89
CA TRP A 313 13.97 -19.57 -23.79
C TRP A 313 15.48 -19.70 -24.03
N TYR A 314 16.26 -19.78 -22.96
CA TYR A 314 17.72 -19.87 -23.05
C TYR A 314 18.19 -21.13 -23.81
N GLN A 315 17.56 -22.27 -23.57
CA GLN A 315 17.84 -23.53 -24.29
C GLN A 315 17.59 -23.42 -25.79
N ARG A 316 16.62 -22.58 -26.20
CA ARG A 316 16.23 -22.44 -27.59
C ARG A 316 17.08 -21.44 -28.36
N TYR A 317 17.34 -20.27 -27.78
CA TYR A 317 17.99 -19.17 -28.50
C TYR A 317 19.38 -18.80 -27.95
N GLY A 318 19.86 -19.44 -26.88
CA GLY A 318 21.18 -19.18 -26.29
C GLY A 318 21.35 -17.77 -25.71
N THR A 319 20.27 -17.02 -25.56
CA THR A 319 20.26 -15.63 -25.09
C THR A 319 19.32 -15.47 -23.91
N PRO A 320 19.54 -14.48 -23.02
CA PRO A 320 18.62 -14.23 -21.90
C PRO A 320 17.28 -13.68 -22.41
N LEU A 321 16.17 -14.09 -21.79
CA LEU A 321 14.83 -13.61 -22.14
C LEU A 321 14.69 -12.12 -21.79
N ARG A 322 14.49 -11.26 -22.80
CA ARG A 322 14.39 -9.80 -22.60
C ARG A 322 12.98 -9.26 -22.62
N LEU A 323 12.07 -9.91 -23.35
CA LEU A 323 10.72 -9.42 -23.57
C LEU A 323 9.69 -10.54 -23.38
N VAL A 324 8.59 -10.21 -22.71
CA VAL A 324 7.48 -11.15 -22.44
C VAL A 324 6.13 -10.46 -22.65
N GLY A 325 5.09 -11.20 -23.00
CA GLY A 325 3.73 -10.66 -23.05
C GLY A 325 2.62 -11.71 -23.08
N GLY A 326 1.41 -11.23 -23.33
CA GLY A 326 0.20 -12.05 -23.43
C GLY A 326 -0.68 -11.97 -22.19
N GLU A 327 -1.06 -13.12 -21.66
CA GLU A 327 -1.98 -13.21 -20.52
C GLU A 327 -1.36 -12.75 -19.20
N HIS A 328 -2.19 -12.49 -18.20
CA HIS A 328 -1.76 -11.90 -16.91
C HIS A 328 -0.65 -12.70 -16.20
N ILE A 329 -0.54 -14.01 -16.48
CA ILE A 329 0.53 -14.85 -15.95
C ILE A 329 1.92 -14.38 -16.44
N SER A 330 2.00 -13.78 -17.63
CA SER A 330 3.25 -13.22 -18.16
C SER A 330 3.83 -12.09 -17.30
N ASP A 331 2.98 -11.34 -16.59
CA ASP A 331 3.41 -10.22 -15.74
C ASP A 331 4.28 -10.69 -14.56
N TRP A 332 4.06 -11.91 -14.07
CA TRP A 332 4.85 -12.48 -12.99
C TRP A 332 6.29 -12.78 -13.40
N LEU A 333 6.53 -13.05 -14.69
CA LEU A 333 7.88 -13.32 -15.21
C LEU A 333 8.76 -12.07 -15.11
N LEU A 334 8.18 -10.87 -15.19
CA LEU A 334 8.90 -9.60 -15.05
C LEU A 334 9.70 -9.53 -13.73
N PHE A 335 9.18 -10.17 -12.69
CA PHE A 335 9.78 -10.17 -11.35
C PHE A 335 10.52 -11.47 -11.01
N TYR A 336 9.93 -12.62 -11.33
CA TYR A 336 10.42 -13.93 -10.87
C TYR A 336 11.32 -14.66 -11.87
N ALA A 337 11.35 -14.27 -13.15
CA ALA A 337 12.28 -14.85 -14.11
C ALA A 337 13.71 -14.32 -13.82
N PRO A 338 14.74 -15.19 -13.82
CA PRO A 338 16.13 -14.78 -13.57
C PRO A 338 16.63 -13.67 -14.50
N SER A 339 16.21 -13.68 -15.78
CA SER A 339 16.59 -12.68 -16.77
C SER A 339 15.94 -11.31 -16.58
N ARG A 340 14.87 -11.21 -15.78
CA ARG A 340 14.05 -10.00 -15.55
C ARG A 340 13.59 -9.33 -16.86
N PRO A 341 12.74 -10.01 -17.66
CA PRO A 341 12.25 -9.46 -18.91
C PRO A 341 11.37 -8.23 -18.68
N LYS A 342 11.20 -7.42 -19.74
CA LYS A 342 10.22 -6.34 -19.78
C LYS A 342 8.94 -6.80 -20.50
N THR A 343 7.82 -6.16 -20.20
CA THR A 343 6.58 -6.43 -20.93
C THR A 343 6.62 -5.83 -22.33
N ILE A 344 5.99 -6.51 -23.30
CA ILE A 344 5.70 -5.98 -24.63
C ILE A 344 4.36 -5.24 -24.69
N THR A 345 3.57 -5.24 -23.61
CA THR A 345 2.28 -4.54 -23.56
C THR A 345 2.52 -3.02 -23.67
N PRO A 346 2.12 -2.35 -24.75
CA PRO A 346 2.24 -0.89 -24.86
C PRO A 346 1.16 -0.20 -24.03
N TRP A 347 1.33 1.10 -23.76
CA TRP A 347 0.23 1.91 -23.25
C TRP A 347 -0.86 2.07 -24.33
N SER A 348 -2.13 1.96 -23.94
CA SER A 348 -3.27 2.31 -24.77
C SER A 348 -4.40 2.89 -23.91
N ASN A 349 -4.93 4.05 -24.30
CA ASN A 349 -6.07 4.68 -23.63
C ASN A 349 -7.36 3.86 -23.73
N SER A 350 -7.44 2.87 -24.63
CA SER A 350 -8.63 2.02 -24.74
C SER A 350 -8.61 0.83 -23.79
N THR A 351 -7.42 0.30 -23.49
CA THR A 351 -7.27 -0.90 -22.64
C THR A 351 -6.73 -0.60 -21.26
N GLU A 352 -6.16 0.60 -21.05
CA GLU A 352 -5.69 1.12 -19.76
C GLU A 352 -4.90 0.08 -18.93
N PRO A 353 -3.82 -0.50 -19.49
CA PRO A 353 -3.14 -1.62 -18.85
C PRO A 353 -2.41 -1.19 -17.56
N ASN A 354 -2.54 -2.00 -16.50
CA ASN A 354 -1.85 -1.75 -15.22
C ASN A 354 -0.32 -1.93 -15.33
N ILE A 355 0.14 -2.87 -16.16
CA ILE A 355 1.55 -3.17 -16.38
C ILE A 355 1.83 -2.99 -17.87
N TYR A 356 2.67 -2.02 -18.20
CA TYR A 356 2.96 -1.65 -19.57
C TYR A 356 4.39 -1.14 -19.73
N ASN A 357 4.82 -1.06 -20.97
CA ASN A 357 6.10 -0.47 -21.36
C ASN A 357 5.82 0.72 -22.29
N ALA A 358 6.06 1.93 -21.81
CA ALA A 358 5.77 3.17 -22.55
C ALA A 358 6.64 3.35 -23.80
N GLU A 359 7.85 2.76 -23.80
CA GLU A 359 8.87 2.99 -24.81
C GLU A 359 9.01 1.81 -25.80
N ILE A 360 8.19 0.77 -25.65
CA ILE A 360 8.31 -0.44 -26.49
C ILE A 360 7.94 -0.14 -27.94
N ARG A 361 8.78 -0.60 -28.86
CA ARG A 361 8.50 -0.56 -30.31
C ARG A 361 8.65 -1.94 -30.91
N TYR A 362 8.03 -2.15 -32.06
CA TYR A 362 8.18 -3.41 -32.79
C TYR A 362 9.64 -3.73 -33.12
N ALA A 363 10.47 -2.74 -33.42
CA ALA A 363 11.90 -2.93 -33.66
C ALA A 363 12.64 -3.58 -32.47
N ASP A 364 12.19 -3.32 -31.24
CA ASP A 364 12.76 -3.96 -30.04
C ASP A 364 12.34 -5.43 -29.95
N ILE A 365 11.09 -5.74 -30.32
CA ILE A 365 10.56 -7.11 -30.39
C ILE A 365 11.27 -7.91 -31.49
N ALA A 366 11.44 -7.33 -32.67
CA ALA A 366 12.18 -7.96 -33.77
C ALA A 366 13.63 -8.27 -33.37
N ARG A 367 14.33 -7.30 -32.77
CA ARG A 367 15.74 -7.43 -32.36
C ARG A 367 15.97 -8.43 -31.23
N PHE A 368 15.10 -8.46 -30.22
CA PHE A 368 15.33 -9.27 -29.01
C PHE A 368 14.48 -10.53 -28.95
N GLY A 369 13.53 -10.69 -29.87
CA GLY A 369 12.46 -11.67 -29.75
C GLY A 369 11.55 -11.38 -28.54
N ALA A 370 10.54 -12.22 -28.36
CA ALA A 370 9.64 -12.15 -27.21
C ALA A 370 9.04 -13.52 -26.89
N LEU A 371 8.73 -13.75 -25.62
CA LEU A 371 8.00 -14.93 -25.18
C LEU A 371 6.55 -14.55 -24.84
N LEU A 372 5.59 -15.25 -25.43
CA LEU A 372 4.18 -15.00 -25.21
C LEU A 372 3.58 -16.11 -24.34
N ILE A 373 2.77 -15.73 -23.36
CA ILE A 373 1.93 -16.64 -22.58
C ILE A 373 0.48 -16.49 -23.05
N GLY A 374 -0.15 -17.60 -23.39
CA GLY A 374 -1.52 -17.66 -23.90
C GLY A 374 -2.38 -18.70 -23.20
N ASP A 375 -3.68 -18.60 -23.40
CA ASP A 375 -4.66 -19.54 -22.82
C ASP A 375 -4.72 -20.86 -23.62
N SER A 376 -4.91 -21.96 -22.87
CA SER A 376 -5.06 -23.30 -23.44
C SER A 376 -6.49 -23.79 -23.33
N VAL A 377 -7.33 -23.51 -24.33
CA VAL A 377 -8.73 -23.99 -24.34
C VAL A 377 -8.83 -25.45 -24.82
N LYS A 378 -8.00 -25.88 -25.79
CA LYS A 378 -7.89 -27.29 -26.24
C LYS A 378 -6.48 -27.65 -26.74
N ASN A 379 -6.02 -26.96 -27.80
CA ASN A 379 -4.68 -27.07 -28.36
C ASN A 379 -4.07 -25.68 -28.46
N CYS A 380 -2.76 -25.57 -28.28
CA CYS A 380 -2.04 -24.31 -28.46
C CYS A 380 -1.89 -24.00 -29.95
N THR A 381 -2.51 -22.91 -30.38
CA THR A 381 -2.49 -22.38 -31.75
C THR A 381 -2.21 -20.88 -31.70
N ASP A 382 -2.03 -20.24 -32.86
CA ASP A 382 -1.81 -18.78 -32.92
C ASP A 382 -2.91 -17.99 -32.20
N THR A 383 -4.16 -18.48 -32.26
CA THR A 383 -5.31 -17.87 -31.57
C THR A 383 -5.18 -17.84 -30.05
N SER A 384 -4.38 -18.72 -29.45
CA SER A 384 -4.08 -18.72 -28.00
C SER A 384 -3.34 -17.44 -27.56
N PHE A 385 -2.70 -16.74 -28.50
CA PHE A 385 -1.92 -15.52 -28.23
C PHE A 385 -2.62 -14.27 -28.77
N SER A 386 -3.93 -14.34 -29.04
CA SER A 386 -4.72 -13.27 -29.65
C SER A 386 -4.51 -11.90 -29.00
N LYS A 387 -4.41 -11.83 -27.67
CA LYS A 387 -4.15 -10.59 -26.95
C LYS A 387 -2.85 -9.90 -27.39
N ALA A 388 -1.75 -10.65 -27.45
CA ALA A 388 -0.45 -10.12 -27.87
C ALA A 388 -0.39 -9.88 -29.40
N LEU A 389 -0.97 -10.77 -30.20
CA LEU A 389 -0.96 -10.65 -31.67
C LEU A 389 -1.88 -9.52 -32.17
N THR A 390 -2.95 -9.19 -31.45
CA THR A 390 -3.80 -8.02 -31.76
C THR A 390 -3.05 -6.72 -31.49
N GLN A 391 -2.23 -6.69 -30.43
CA GLN A 391 -1.37 -5.53 -30.12
C GLN A 391 -0.21 -5.41 -31.11
N TRP A 392 0.32 -6.53 -31.58
CA TRP A 392 1.46 -6.59 -32.49
C TRP A 392 1.20 -7.53 -33.68
N PRO A 393 0.41 -7.11 -34.69
CA PRO A 393 0.05 -7.95 -35.83
C PRO A 393 1.26 -8.42 -36.66
N GLN A 394 2.40 -7.75 -36.54
CA GLN A 394 3.63 -8.07 -37.25
C GLN A 394 4.42 -9.22 -36.59
N ILE A 395 4.05 -9.67 -35.38
CA ILE A 395 4.72 -10.79 -34.72
C ILE A 395 4.41 -12.09 -35.47
N LYS A 396 5.46 -12.88 -35.72
CA LYS A 396 5.36 -14.26 -36.21
C LYS A 396 5.90 -15.21 -35.16
N LEU A 397 5.13 -16.26 -34.87
CA LEU A 397 5.54 -17.30 -33.94
C LEU A 397 6.50 -18.27 -34.64
N ASP A 398 7.67 -18.46 -34.04
CA ASP A 398 8.69 -19.42 -34.47
C ASP A 398 8.34 -20.84 -34.01
N ALA A 399 7.88 -20.98 -32.77
CA ALA A 399 7.14 -22.17 -32.38
C ALA A 399 6.20 -21.94 -31.21
N ILE A 400 5.37 -22.95 -30.99
CA ILE A 400 4.39 -23.01 -29.91
C ILE A 400 4.66 -24.27 -29.10
N SER A 401 4.62 -24.14 -27.78
CA SER A 401 4.66 -25.28 -26.87
C SER A 401 3.56 -25.17 -25.82
N GLN A 402 3.21 -26.31 -25.25
CA GLN A 402 2.29 -26.38 -24.13
C GLN A 402 3.07 -26.68 -22.85
N ILE A 403 2.73 -25.98 -21.77
CA ILE A 403 3.31 -26.18 -20.45
C ILE A 403 2.19 -26.33 -19.43
N THR A 404 2.35 -27.22 -18.46
CA THR A 404 1.43 -27.30 -17.33
C THR A 404 1.87 -26.32 -16.25
N PHE A 405 1.00 -25.38 -15.91
CA PHE A 405 1.19 -24.50 -14.75
C PHE A 405 0.49 -25.07 -13.53
N HIS A 406 1.24 -25.21 -12.45
CA HIS A 406 0.70 -25.56 -11.15
C HIS A 406 0.75 -24.30 -10.29
N GLN A 407 -0.41 -23.83 -9.84
CA GLN A 407 -0.48 -22.66 -8.97
C GLN A 407 0.27 -22.91 -7.64
N ASP A 408 0.07 -24.10 -7.08
CA ASP A 408 0.69 -24.60 -5.86
C ASP A 408 0.52 -26.13 -5.81
N LYS A 409 0.96 -26.77 -4.73
CA LYS A 409 0.91 -28.23 -4.58
C LYS A 409 -0.50 -28.80 -4.39
N GLN A 410 -1.48 -27.98 -3.98
CA GLN A 410 -2.83 -28.44 -3.68
C GLN A 410 -3.78 -28.32 -4.88
N HIS A 411 -3.49 -27.40 -5.81
CA HIS A 411 -4.31 -27.21 -7.01
C HIS A 411 -3.84 -28.10 -8.17
N LYS A 412 -4.81 -28.63 -8.94
CA LYS A 412 -4.51 -29.32 -10.19
C LYS A 412 -3.85 -28.36 -11.17
N GLY A 413 -2.81 -28.83 -11.84
CA GLY A 413 -2.17 -28.07 -12.90
C GLY A 413 -3.12 -27.88 -14.07
N TYR A 414 -3.07 -26.70 -14.69
CA TYR A 414 -3.79 -26.42 -15.92
C TYR A 414 -2.80 -26.10 -17.04
N PRO A 415 -3.14 -26.46 -18.29
CA PRO A 415 -2.27 -26.19 -19.42
C PRO A 415 -2.25 -24.69 -19.73
N LEU A 416 -1.09 -24.22 -20.16
CA LEU A 416 -0.84 -22.89 -20.72
C LEU A 416 -0.07 -23.04 -22.02
N CYS A 417 -0.24 -22.07 -22.90
CA CYS A 417 0.48 -22.01 -24.17
C CYS A 417 1.65 -21.05 -24.06
N ILE A 418 2.81 -21.46 -24.58
CA ILE A 418 3.99 -20.62 -24.74
C ILE A 418 4.24 -20.44 -26.22
N GLY A 419 4.30 -19.18 -26.66
CA GLY A 419 4.68 -18.78 -28.01
C GLY A 419 6.07 -18.18 -28.00
N PHE A 420 6.93 -18.60 -28.92
CA PHE A 420 8.27 -18.05 -29.08
C PHE A 420 8.32 -17.17 -30.32
N VAL A 421 8.78 -15.93 -30.15
CA VAL A 421 9.10 -15.01 -31.24
C VAL A 421 10.61 -14.94 -31.34
N ARG A 422 11.15 -15.38 -32.47
CA ARG A 422 12.60 -15.49 -32.68
C ARG A 422 13.25 -14.09 -32.75
N PRO A 423 14.41 -13.88 -32.09
CA PRO A 423 15.24 -12.70 -32.31
C PRO A 423 15.85 -12.71 -33.72
N GLU A 424 15.79 -11.57 -34.41
CA GLU A 424 16.40 -11.36 -35.74
C GLU A 424 17.91 -11.14 -35.70
#